data_AF-A0A7V9RES4-F1
#
_entry.id   AF-A0A7V9RES4-F1
#
_cell.length_a   1.000
_cell.length_b   1.000
_cell.length_c   1.000
_cell.angle_alpha   90.00
_cell.angle_beta   90.00
_cell.angle_gamma   90.00
#
_symmetry.space_group_name_H-M   'P 1'
#
loop_
_entity.id
_entity.type
_entity.pdbx_description
1 polymer ?
#
loop_
_entity_poly.entity_id
_entity_poly.type
_entity_poly.pdbx_seq_one_letter_code
_entity_poly.pdbx_strand_id
1 'polypeptide(L)'
;MLRSTFRASLFIALAACASESTKSVDCETGKCDEPDQRAKPQLCAAVRGNGQLITAHFAALARITEHYGLIDAAAGGSSGSISIFMTESIRKNPNVWTCGGDDCSESERAGRAALLLKSFPGYLQHLTTTKEAAAFLQLQPLVAKIQGGNLEALLDTDVEGARTALLEILNSEDLRDLINPELITLVEASPDPEFHIRDILDSAKKLGNFSVDSDLIFIRPGLISFESVADKLGRAGSFYAGYGPADDVRMSAWLDACAEPGRGKTWFEVAALPAGDSTCGAELNSMIGAYRTAFITSQTSIHSRIDDKVGEVMPALISTSVVTGDSIAAFNASRDAYKAATPLPLAVNFDDVKFGYFGNAGDLATVAKNGRGYTDPKTKKFLSLGEATWREVISYSPAEPGLSRALELPSGDVSFGGWSDLAPTLVLENLGCEKVVYVTRTGEESGFAVGIAQLLGMDAATNTALYDLDNPDSAFSKSLSESDAAWCTNWNEQSATDLPGITSDSYSAEMESTDEFFTSGDNAYPKVSSSIAKRGCSPER
;
A
#
# COMPACT_ATOMS: atom_id res chain seq x y z
N MET A 1 -64.49 -25.83 -11.17
CA MET A 1 -64.20 -25.91 -12.62
C MET A 1 -64.07 -24.50 -13.16
N LEU A 2 -62.88 -24.17 -13.67
CA LEU A 2 -62.50 -23.05 -14.56
C LEU A 2 -62.79 -21.57 -14.23
N ARG A 3 -61.68 -20.81 -14.42
CA ARG A 3 -61.50 -19.41 -14.86
C ARG A 3 -61.55 -18.33 -13.79
N SER A 4 -60.39 -17.74 -13.50
CA SER A 4 -59.89 -16.43 -13.97
C SER A 4 -60.68 -15.30 -13.30
N THR A 5 -60.09 -14.29 -12.67
CA THR A 5 -59.28 -13.21 -13.24
C THR A 5 -59.03 -12.27 -12.05
N PHE A 6 -57.84 -11.72 -11.85
CA PHE A 6 -57.74 -10.37 -11.26
C PHE A 6 -56.50 -9.68 -11.81
N ARG A 7 -56.77 -8.63 -12.59
CA ARG A 7 -55.82 -7.69 -13.16
C ARG A 7 -56.12 -6.34 -12.48
N ALA A 8 -55.04 -5.66 -12.12
CA ALA A 8 -54.82 -4.23 -12.25
C ALA A 8 -55.33 -3.24 -11.17
N SER A 9 -54.34 -2.44 -10.74
CA SER A 9 -54.39 -0.99 -10.50
C SER A 9 -54.63 -0.48 -9.08
N LEU A 10 -53.58 0.06 -8.46
CA LEU A 10 -53.60 1.45 -7.98
C LEU A 10 -52.19 2.05 -7.95
N PHE A 11 -52.11 3.32 -8.36
CA PHE A 11 -50.93 4.12 -8.65
C PHE A 11 -50.98 5.39 -7.75
N ILE A 12 -49.79 5.87 -7.32
CA ILE A 12 -49.39 7.25 -6.93
C ILE A 12 -49.89 7.86 -5.59
N ALA A 13 -48.95 8.13 -4.68
CA ALA A 13 -48.48 9.48 -4.25
C ALA A 13 -47.44 9.34 -3.11
N LEU A 14 -46.15 9.60 -3.33
CA LEU A 14 -45.45 10.87 -3.04
C LEU A 14 -45.66 11.41 -1.61
N ALA A 15 -44.68 11.15 -0.74
CA ALA A 15 -44.33 12.03 0.36
C ALA A 15 -42.79 12.15 0.40
N ALA A 16 -42.33 13.36 0.15
CA ALA A 16 -40.96 13.81 0.37
C ALA A 16 -40.75 14.11 1.87
N CYS A 17 -39.61 13.69 2.40
CA CYS A 17 -38.87 14.31 3.51
C CYS A 17 -37.39 14.06 3.17
N ALA A 18 -36.67 15.04 2.61
CA ALA A 18 -36.01 16.15 3.30
C ALA A 18 -34.68 15.72 3.94
N SER A 19 -33.61 16.13 3.25
CA SER A 19 -32.25 16.44 3.74
C SER A 19 -31.94 16.06 5.19
N GLU A 20 -31.04 15.09 5.39
CA GLU A 20 -30.18 15.13 6.57
C GLU A 20 -29.22 16.30 6.39
N SER A 21 -29.57 17.41 7.02
CA SER A 21 -28.67 18.50 7.31
C SER A 21 -27.43 17.92 7.98
N THR A 22 -26.26 18.25 7.43
CA THR A 22 -25.02 18.35 8.18
C THR A 22 -25.32 18.98 9.53
N LYS A 23 -25.30 18.18 10.60
CA LYS A 23 -25.24 18.73 11.95
C LYS A 23 -23.88 19.39 12.06
N SER A 24 -23.85 20.70 11.81
CA SER A 24 -22.83 21.56 12.40
C SER A 24 -22.80 21.24 13.89
N VAL A 25 -21.63 20.86 14.38
CA VAL A 25 -21.40 20.64 15.80
C VAL A 25 -21.58 22.00 16.48
N ASP A 26 -22.78 22.23 17.01
CA ASP A 26 -23.11 23.44 17.75
C ASP A 26 -22.53 23.30 19.16
N CYS A 27 -21.31 23.80 19.33
CA CYS A 27 -20.55 23.78 20.58
C CYS A 27 -21.01 24.90 21.54
N GLU A 28 -22.28 24.98 21.91
CA GLU A 28 -22.76 26.09 22.76
C GLU A 28 -22.77 25.83 24.27
N THR A 29 -22.47 24.63 24.77
CA THR A 29 -22.38 24.41 26.23
C THR A 29 -21.27 23.44 26.62
N GLY A 30 -20.03 23.94 26.61
CA GLY A 30 -18.91 23.53 27.47
C GLY A 30 -18.70 22.02 27.71
N LYS A 31 -17.66 21.50 27.03
CA LYS A 31 -17.10 20.14 27.03
C LYS A 31 -17.62 19.26 25.89
N CYS A 32 -17.01 19.42 24.72
CA CYS A 32 -16.83 18.29 23.83
C CYS A 32 -15.96 17.29 24.59
N ASP A 33 -16.41 16.05 24.73
CA ASP A 33 -15.55 14.97 25.20
C ASP A 33 -14.30 14.97 24.32
N GLU A 34 -13.13 15.13 24.92
CA GLU A 34 -11.89 15.08 24.15
C GLU A 34 -11.80 13.71 23.48
N PRO A 35 -11.44 13.63 22.19
CA PRO A 35 -11.26 12.36 21.52
C PRO A 35 -10.31 11.50 22.36
N ASP A 36 -10.69 10.22 22.51
CA ASP A 36 -10.01 9.18 23.29
C ASP A 36 -8.49 9.37 23.25
N GLN A 37 -7.89 9.81 24.37
CA GLN A 37 -6.47 10.15 24.44
C GLN A 37 -5.64 8.86 24.41
N ARG A 38 -5.44 8.28 23.22
CA ARG A 38 -4.43 7.24 23.01
C ARG A 38 -3.08 7.78 23.48
N ALA A 39 -2.29 6.91 24.12
CA ALA A 39 -0.92 7.24 24.49
C ALA A 39 -0.14 7.70 23.24
N LYS A 40 0.76 8.67 23.40
CA LYS A 40 1.58 9.16 22.29
C LYS A 40 2.42 8.02 21.72
N PRO A 41 2.44 7.82 20.39
CA PRO A 41 3.27 6.79 19.77
C PRO A 41 4.76 7.07 20.02
N GLN A 42 5.48 6.10 20.59
CA GLN A 42 6.90 6.27 20.90
C GLN A 42 7.74 6.07 19.63
N LEU A 43 7.67 4.89 19.01
CA LEU A 43 8.41 4.57 17.80
C LEU A 43 7.50 4.53 16.57
N CYS A 44 7.74 5.42 15.63
CA CYS A 44 6.98 5.54 14.40
C CYS A 44 7.80 5.24 13.15
N ALA A 45 7.16 4.65 12.15
CA ALA A 45 7.79 4.36 10.86
C ALA A 45 7.17 5.19 9.72
N ALA A 46 7.97 6.10 9.15
CA ALA A 46 7.67 6.68 7.83
C ALA A 46 8.18 5.71 6.76
N VAL A 47 7.29 5.13 5.95
CA VAL A 47 7.69 4.12 4.96
C VAL A 47 7.58 4.71 3.56
N ARG A 48 8.73 4.88 2.90
CA ARG A 48 8.80 5.30 1.50
C ARG A 48 8.32 4.19 0.57
N GLY A 49 7.30 4.47 -0.23
CA GLY A 49 6.81 3.54 -1.26
C GLY A 49 7.90 3.17 -2.26
N ASN A 50 7.91 1.90 -2.69
CA ASN A 50 8.96 1.30 -3.50
C ASN A 50 8.45 0.28 -4.54
N GLY A 51 7.16 0.34 -4.88
CA GLY A 51 6.52 -0.53 -5.87
C GLY A 51 6.87 -2.02 -5.67
N GLN A 52 7.46 -2.62 -6.70
CA GLN A 52 7.84 -4.04 -6.79
C GLN A 52 8.94 -4.50 -5.81
N LEU A 53 9.64 -3.57 -5.17
CA LEU A 53 10.73 -3.85 -4.22
C LEU A 53 10.24 -3.83 -2.75
N ILE A 54 8.93 -3.97 -2.54
CA ILE A 54 8.26 -3.95 -1.22
C ILE A 54 8.89 -4.87 -0.16
N THR A 55 9.53 -5.97 -0.57
CA THR A 55 10.17 -6.91 0.36
C THR A 55 11.30 -6.28 1.17
N ALA A 56 11.89 -5.18 0.67
CA ALA A 56 12.82 -4.37 1.43
C ALA A 56 12.18 -3.81 2.71
N HIS A 57 10.94 -3.32 2.65
CA HIS A 57 10.29 -2.70 3.81
C HIS A 57 10.21 -3.67 4.99
N PHE A 58 9.82 -4.93 4.73
CA PHE A 58 9.70 -5.94 5.79
C PHE A 58 11.04 -6.27 6.44
N ALA A 59 12.12 -6.29 5.65
CA ALA A 59 13.47 -6.49 6.16
C ALA A 59 13.95 -5.32 7.02
N ALA A 60 13.76 -4.08 6.56
CA ALA A 60 14.05 -2.88 7.34
C ALA A 60 13.26 -2.82 8.65
N LEU A 61 11.93 -2.96 8.56
CA LEU A 61 11.03 -2.90 9.71
C LEU A 61 11.32 -4.02 10.72
N ALA A 62 11.66 -5.23 10.26
CA ALA A 62 12.08 -6.31 11.15
C ALA A 62 13.34 -5.91 11.93
N ARG A 63 14.35 -5.35 11.26
CA ARG A 63 15.60 -4.98 11.92
C ARG A 63 15.42 -3.81 12.90
N ILE A 64 14.63 -2.80 12.50
CA ILE A 64 14.24 -1.70 13.40
C ILE A 64 13.54 -2.28 14.63
N THR A 65 12.60 -3.21 14.42
CA THR A 65 11.83 -3.83 15.52
C THR A 65 12.74 -4.60 16.49
N GLU A 66 13.72 -5.36 15.99
CA GLU A 66 14.67 -6.09 16.85
C GLU A 66 15.44 -5.17 17.81
N HIS A 67 15.82 -3.99 17.34
CA HIS A 67 16.68 -3.07 18.09
C HIS A 67 15.88 -2.10 18.97
N TYR A 68 14.74 -1.62 18.50
CA TYR A 68 14.06 -0.47 19.09
C TYR A 68 12.64 -0.76 19.60
N GLY A 69 12.18 -2.01 19.49
CA GLY A 69 10.85 -2.41 19.96
C GLY A 69 9.79 -2.32 18.87
N LEU A 70 8.53 -2.52 19.26
CA LEU A 70 7.42 -2.52 18.31
C LEU A 70 7.21 -1.13 17.69
N ILE A 71 6.81 -1.10 16.41
CA ILE A 71 6.30 0.12 15.79
C ILE A 71 4.92 0.44 16.37
N ASP A 72 4.74 1.67 16.84
CA ASP A 72 3.53 2.17 17.49
C ASP A 72 2.64 2.99 16.55
N ALA A 73 3.21 3.60 15.52
CA ALA A 73 2.45 4.22 14.44
C ALA A 73 3.22 4.19 13.12
N ALA A 74 2.52 4.28 11.99
CA ALA A 74 3.18 4.33 10.70
C ALA A 74 2.41 5.12 9.65
N ALA A 75 3.14 5.66 8.67
CA ALA A 75 2.56 6.36 7.55
C ALA A 75 3.26 5.99 6.24
N GLY A 76 2.50 5.98 5.14
CA GLY A 76 3.02 5.62 3.82
C GLY A 76 1.92 5.46 2.76
N GLY A 77 2.31 5.65 1.50
CA GLY A 77 1.46 5.43 0.33
C GLY A 77 1.92 4.22 -0.49
N SER A 78 1.08 3.77 -1.41
CA SER A 78 1.41 2.69 -2.36
C SER A 78 1.89 1.41 -1.64
N SER A 79 3.04 0.85 -1.97
CA SER A 79 3.57 -0.34 -1.30
C SER A 79 3.92 -0.12 0.18
N GLY A 80 4.11 1.14 0.60
CA GLY A 80 4.17 1.49 2.02
C GLY A 80 2.89 1.15 2.76
N SER A 81 1.71 1.35 2.13
CA SER A 81 0.41 0.97 2.71
C SER A 81 0.29 -0.53 2.96
N ILE A 82 0.77 -1.36 2.04
CA ILE A 82 0.78 -2.82 2.18
C ILE A 82 1.71 -3.21 3.33
N SER A 83 2.88 -2.57 3.43
CA SER A 83 3.81 -2.83 4.54
C SER A 83 3.21 -2.46 5.90
N ILE A 84 2.48 -1.35 5.98
CA ILE A 84 1.81 -0.92 7.21
C ILE A 84 0.64 -1.84 7.56
N PHE A 85 -0.16 -2.26 6.57
CA PHE A 85 -1.22 -3.25 6.76
C PHE A 85 -0.68 -4.53 7.40
N MET A 86 0.43 -5.06 6.89
CA MET A 86 1.06 -6.27 7.43
C MET A 86 1.65 -6.04 8.82
N THR A 87 2.25 -4.86 9.06
CA THR A 87 2.79 -4.49 10.37
C THR A 87 1.68 -4.41 11.42
N GLU A 88 0.56 -3.76 11.10
CA GLU A 88 -0.62 -3.71 11.98
C GLU A 88 -1.27 -5.10 12.13
N SER A 89 -1.26 -5.93 11.08
CA SER A 89 -1.72 -7.31 11.16
C SER A 89 -0.91 -8.11 12.19
N ILE A 90 0.41 -7.98 12.18
CA ILE A 90 1.29 -8.61 13.18
C ILE A 90 0.99 -8.10 14.59
N ARG A 91 0.71 -6.80 14.75
CA ARG A 91 0.28 -6.22 16.04
C ARG A 91 -1.03 -6.81 16.57
N LYS A 92 -1.93 -7.28 15.68
CA LYS A 92 -3.17 -7.98 16.08
C LYS A 92 -2.95 -9.44 16.50
N ASN A 93 -1.80 -10.03 16.20
CA ASN A 93 -1.56 -11.44 16.49
C ASN A 93 -1.42 -11.69 18.00
N PRO A 94 -2.29 -12.50 18.63
CA PRO A 94 -2.20 -12.78 20.07
C PRO A 94 -0.86 -13.43 20.44
N ASN A 95 -0.28 -14.24 19.54
CA ASN A 95 0.99 -14.90 19.75
C ASN A 95 2.19 -13.93 19.70
N VAL A 96 2.02 -12.64 19.37
CA VAL A 96 3.08 -11.64 19.59
C VAL A 96 3.13 -11.22 21.07
N TRP A 97 1.99 -11.24 21.76
CA TRP A 97 1.84 -10.68 23.10
C TRP A 97 2.00 -11.70 24.22
N THR A 98 1.74 -12.99 23.97
CA THR A 98 1.72 -14.03 25.01
C THR A 98 2.84 -15.07 24.85
N CYS A 99 3.69 -15.24 25.86
CA CYS A 99 4.83 -16.16 25.90
C CYS A 99 4.63 -17.19 27.03
N GLY A 100 4.55 -18.48 26.70
CA GLY A 100 4.36 -19.53 27.71
C GLY A 100 3.05 -19.45 28.52
N GLY A 101 2.07 -18.70 28.03
CA GLY A 101 0.80 -18.44 28.73
C GLY A 101 0.76 -17.14 29.55
N ASP A 102 1.90 -16.43 29.66
CA ASP A 102 2.04 -15.13 30.33
C ASP A 102 2.26 -14.01 29.30
N ASP A 103 2.23 -12.75 29.74
CA ASP A 103 2.62 -11.61 28.91
C ASP A 103 4.11 -11.68 28.55
N CYS A 104 4.42 -11.66 27.26
CA CYS A 104 5.80 -11.52 26.78
C CYS A 104 6.42 -10.20 27.28
N SER A 105 7.72 -10.20 27.58
CA SER A 105 8.51 -8.98 27.74
C SER A 105 8.57 -8.16 26.45
N GLU A 106 8.96 -6.89 26.54
CA GLU A 106 9.11 -6.01 25.37
C GLU A 106 10.08 -6.59 24.33
N SER A 107 11.20 -7.16 24.77
CA SER A 107 12.18 -7.79 23.87
C SER A 107 11.62 -9.04 23.19
N GLU A 108 10.82 -9.85 23.89
CA GLU A 108 10.18 -11.03 23.31
C GLU A 108 9.11 -10.64 22.29
N ARG A 109 8.26 -9.64 22.61
CA ARG A 109 7.26 -9.10 21.67
C ARG A 109 7.94 -8.60 20.41
N ALA A 110 9.01 -7.82 20.56
CA ALA A 110 9.82 -7.30 19.46
C ALA A 110 10.44 -8.41 18.62
N GLY A 111 11.06 -9.41 19.25
CA GLY A 111 11.65 -10.56 18.56
C GLY A 111 10.63 -11.36 17.75
N ARG A 112 9.44 -11.62 18.33
CA ARG A 112 8.35 -12.33 17.64
C ARG A 112 7.77 -11.52 16.48
N ALA A 113 7.52 -10.23 16.68
CA ALA A 113 7.06 -9.35 15.61
C ALA A 113 8.09 -9.23 14.47
N ALA A 114 9.38 -9.10 14.80
CA ALA A 114 10.47 -9.06 13.82
C ALA A 114 10.57 -10.37 13.04
N LEU A 115 10.37 -11.52 13.69
CA LEU A 115 10.31 -12.82 13.01
C LEU A 115 9.14 -12.90 12.01
N LEU A 116 7.97 -12.39 12.38
CA LEU A 116 6.81 -12.35 11.48
C LEU A 116 7.04 -11.39 10.30
N LEU A 117 7.62 -10.21 10.54
CA LEU A 117 7.97 -9.26 9.48
C LEU A 117 8.95 -9.89 8.49
N LYS A 118 10.07 -10.44 8.98
CA LYS A 118 11.07 -11.06 8.10
C LYS A 118 10.54 -12.31 7.39
N SER A 119 9.47 -12.96 7.86
CA SER A 119 9.00 -14.19 7.22
C SER A 119 8.17 -13.97 5.95
N PHE A 120 7.85 -12.72 5.61
CA PHE A 120 7.06 -12.40 4.42
C PHE A 120 7.63 -12.93 3.10
N PRO A 121 8.95 -12.87 2.82
CA PRO A 121 9.52 -13.54 1.65
C PRO A 121 9.27 -15.06 1.64
N GLY A 122 9.19 -15.70 2.81
CA GLY A 122 8.78 -17.11 2.94
C GLY A 122 7.32 -17.33 2.55
N TYR A 123 6.44 -16.40 2.90
CA TYR A 123 5.05 -16.41 2.42
C TYR A 123 4.99 -16.27 0.90
N LEU A 124 5.75 -15.34 0.32
CA LEU A 124 5.84 -15.19 -1.14
C LEU A 124 6.38 -16.46 -1.82
N GLN A 125 7.44 -17.06 -1.26
CA GLN A 125 7.98 -18.34 -1.75
C GLN A 125 6.91 -19.43 -1.75
N HIS A 126 6.11 -19.56 -0.69
CA HIS A 126 5.00 -20.51 -0.67
C HIS A 126 3.99 -20.23 -1.80
N LEU A 127 3.66 -18.97 -2.07
CA LEU A 127 2.71 -18.62 -3.13
C LEU A 127 3.17 -19.08 -4.52
N THR A 128 4.48 -19.19 -4.78
CA THR A 128 5.01 -19.73 -6.05
C THR A 128 4.57 -21.17 -6.32
N THR A 129 4.21 -21.93 -5.29
CA THR A 129 3.73 -23.32 -5.43
C THR A 129 2.21 -23.40 -5.58
N THR A 130 1.51 -22.28 -5.69
CA THR A 130 0.06 -22.19 -5.80
C THR A 130 -0.36 -21.62 -7.15
N LYS A 131 -1.63 -21.84 -7.55
CA LYS A 131 -2.21 -21.18 -8.73
C LYS A 131 -2.23 -19.65 -8.62
N GLU A 132 -2.10 -19.10 -7.40
CA GLU A 132 -2.10 -17.66 -7.13
C GLU A 132 -0.73 -16.98 -7.31
N ALA A 133 0.31 -17.71 -7.70
CA ALA A 133 1.67 -17.17 -7.88
C ALA A 133 1.72 -15.90 -8.76
N ALA A 134 0.86 -15.84 -9.79
CA ALA A 134 0.76 -14.71 -10.71
C ALA A 134 0.31 -13.40 -10.03
N ALA A 135 -0.45 -13.48 -8.94
CA ALA A 135 -0.99 -12.31 -8.25
C ALA A 135 0.07 -11.50 -7.49
N PHE A 136 1.10 -12.17 -7.01
CA PHE A 136 2.04 -11.61 -6.05
C PHE A 136 3.46 -11.47 -6.58
N LEU A 137 3.86 -12.35 -7.51
CA LEU A 137 5.26 -12.50 -7.83
C LEU A 137 5.64 -12.14 -9.25
N GLN A 138 4.70 -11.98 -10.18
CA GLN A 138 4.99 -11.48 -11.51
C GLN A 138 3.71 -11.35 -12.36
N LEU A 139 3.45 -10.16 -12.89
CA LEU A 139 2.58 -9.98 -14.06
C LEU A 139 3.23 -10.51 -15.35
N GLN A 140 4.50 -10.91 -15.28
CA GLN A 140 5.28 -11.38 -16.42
C GLN A 140 4.64 -12.55 -17.17
N PRO A 141 3.99 -13.56 -16.56
CA PRO A 141 3.28 -14.58 -17.32
C PRO A 141 2.10 -14.01 -18.13
N LEU A 142 1.37 -13.02 -17.60
CA LEU A 142 0.32 -12.32 -18.34
C LEU A 142 0.95 -11.50 -19.48
N VAL A 143 1.97 -10.70 -19.19
CA VAL A 143 2.69 -9.91 -20.19
C VAL A 143 3.29 -10.80 -21.28
N ALA A 144 3.88 -11.95 -20.91
CA ALA A 144 4.45 -12.91 -21.85
C ALA A 144 3.37 -13.61 -22.69
N LYS A 145 2.18 -13.92 -22.13
CA LYS A 145 1.03 -14.41 -22.90
C LYS A 145 0.54 -13.35 -23.90
N ILE A 146 0.44 -12.09 -23.47
CA ILE A 146 0.07 -10.96 -24.34
C ILE A 146 1.10 -10.75 -25.47
N GLN A 147 2.39 -10.73 -25.13
CA GLN A 147 3.49 -10.53 -26.08
C GLN A 147 3.68 -11.73 -27.02
N GLY A 148 3.49 -12.95 -26.51
CA GLY A 148 3.63 -14.19 -27.27
C GLY A 148 2.42 -14.52 -28.16
N GLY A 149 1.27 -13.88 -27.95
CA GLY A 149 0.01 -14.17 -28.65
C GLY A 149 -0.09 -13.64 -30.10
N ASN A 150 0.98 -13.05 -30.65
CA ASN A 150 0.98 -12.43 -31.99
C ASN A 150 -0.15 -11.40 -32.21
N LEU A 151 -0.63 -10.77 -31.11
CA LEU A 151 -1.76 -9.84 -31.13
C LEU A 151 -1.51 -8.62 -32.02
N GLU A 152 -0.26 -8.15 -32.10
CA GLU A 152 0.10 -7.00 -32.94
C GLU A 152 -0.07 -7.30 -34.43
N ALA A 153 0.37 -8.47 -34.89
CA ALA A 153 0.19 -8.86 -36.29
C ALA A 153 -1.28 -9.15 -36.62
N LEU A 154 -2.05 -9.66 -35.65
CA LEU A 154 -3.50 -9.81 -35.80
C LEU A 154 -4.18 -8.45 -35.91
N LEU A 155 -3.80 -7.44 -35.12
CA LEU A 155 -4.39 -6.11 -35.23
C LEU A 155 -4.21 -5.48 -36.62
N ASP A 156 -3.11 -5.78 -37.30
CA ASP A 156 -2.84 -5.27 -38.65
C ASP A 156 -3.68 -5.98 -39.75
N THR A 157 -4.29 -7.14 -39.45
CA THR A 157 -4.88 -8.02 -40.47
C THR A 157 -6.31 -8.49 -40.17
N ASP A 158 -6.64 -8.69 -38.89
CA ASP A 158 -7.91 -9.18 -38.36
C ASP A 158 -8.13 -8.66 -36.92
N VAL A 159 -8.71 -7.47 -36.82
CA VAL A 159 -8.98 -6.79 -35.53
C VAL A 159 -9.92 -7.60 -34.62
N GLU A 160 -10.94 -8.27 -35.17
CA GLU A 160 -11.84 -9.11 -34.37
C GLU A 160 -11.16 -10.41 -33.92
N GLY A 161 -10.25 -10.95 -34.74
CA GLY A 161 -9.35 -12.03 -34.34
C GLY A 161 -8.44 -11.63 -33.18
N ALA A 162 -7.80 -10.46 -33.26
CA ALA A 162 -6.98 -9.91 -32.17
C ALA A 162 -7.79 -9.72 -30.88
N ARG A 163 -9.00 -9.19 -30.99
CA ARG A 163 -9.93 -9.00 -29.88
C ARG A 163 -10.30 -10.32 -29.21
N THR A 164 -10.67 -11.33 -30.01
CA THR A 164 -11.02 -12.66 -29.51
C THR A 164 -9.84 -13.28 -28.77
N ALA A 165 -8.64 -13.21 -29.34
CA ALA A 165 -7.42 -13.73 -28.72
C ALA A 165 -7.06 -13.00 -27.42
N LEU A 166 -7.21 -11.67 -27.37
CA LEU A 166 -7.01 -10.92 -26.13
C LEU A 166 -8.03 -11.33 -25.06
N LEU A 167 -9.31 -11.44 -25.40
CA LEU A 167 -10.35 -11.86 -24.46
C LEU A 167 -10.11 -13.29 -23.94
N GLU A 168 -9.59 -14.19 -24.76
CA GLU A 168 -9.18 -15.53 -24.33
C GLU A 168 -8.05 -15.48 -23.29
N ILE A 169 -7.05 -14.63 -23.50
CA ILE A 169 -5.96 -14.42 -22.53
C ILE A 169 -6.51 -13.84 -21.22
N LEU A 170 -7.31 -12.77 -21.30
CA LEU A 170 -7.87 -12.06 -20.14
C LEU A 170 -8.85 -12.94 -19.34
N ASN A 171 -9.60 -13.81 -20.00
CA ASN A 171 -10.54 -14.74 -19.36
C ASN A 171 -9.92 -16.10 -19.00
N SER A 172 -8.62 -16.30 -19.19
CA SER A 172 -7.97 -17.57 -18.85
C SER A 172 -8.15 -17.89 -17.36
N GLU A 173 -8.41 -19.16 -17.05
CA GLU A 173 -8.74 -19.63 -15.68
C GLU A 173 -7.69 -19.17 -14.65
N ASP A 174 -6.41 -19.15 -15.04
CA ASP A 174 -5.31 -18.78 -14.17
C ASP A 174 -5.23 -17.27 -13.84
N LEU A 175 -5.86 -16.42 -14.67
CA LEU A 175 -5.68 -14.95 -14.59
C LEU A 175 -6.99 -14.21 -14.31
N ARG A 176 -8.13 -14.79 -14.64
CA ARG A 176 -9.45 -14.13 -14.61
C ARG A 176 -9.76 -13.45 -13.27
N ASP A 177 -9.36 -14.06 -12.16
CA ASP A 177 -9.60 -13.51 -10.81
C ASP A 177 -8.71 -12.30 -10.46
N LEU A 178 -7.71 -12.00 -11.29
CA LEU A 178 -6.80 -10.87 -11.15
C LEU A 178 -7.04 -9.79 -12.19
N ILE A 179 -7.63 -10.14 -13.33
CA ILE A 179 -7.90 -9.18 -14.39
C ILE A 179 -9.00 -8.22 -13.95
N ASN A 180 -8.80 -6.94 -14.26
CA ASN A 180 -9.81 -5.92 -14.04
C ASN A 180 -11.03 -6.18 -14.93
N PRO A 181 -12.24 -6.38 -14.37
CA PRO A 181 -13.44 -6.60 -15.17
C PRO A 181 -13.82 -5.40 -16.06
N GLU A 182 -13.44 -4.17 -15.69
CA GLU A 182 -13.64 -2.99 -16.54
C GLU A 182 -12.84 -3.09 -17.85
N LEU A 183 -11.66 -3.70 -17.82
CA LEU A 183 -10.85 -3.91 -19.01
C LEU A 183 -11.53 -4.91 -19.97
N ILE A 184 -12.06 -6.01 -19.43
CA ILE A 184 -12.80 -7.00 -20.22
C ILE A 184 -14.01 -6.34 -20.87
N THR A 185 -14.78 -5.58 -20.08
CA THR A 185 -15.95 -4.83 -20.55
C THR A 185 -15.57 -3.84 -21.66
N LEU A 186 -14.44 -3.13 -21.51
CA LEU A 186 -13.95 -2.21 -22.53
C LEU A 186 -13.66 -2.94 -23.84
N VAL A 187 -12.94 -4.07 -23.79
CA VAL A 187 -12.61 -4.86 -25.00
C VAL A 187 -13.87 -5.46 -25.62
N GLU A 188 -14.84 -5.92 -24.82
CA GLU A 188 -16.12 -6.50 -25.28
C GLU A 188 -17.13 -5.47 -25.83
N ALA A 189 -17.05 -4.22 -25.42
CA ALA A 189 -17.97 -3.16 -25.85
C ALA A 189 -17.29 -2.06 -26.68
N SER A 190 -16.03 -2.26 -27.05
CA SER A 190 -15.21 -1.24 -27.70
C SER A 190 -15.84 -0.72 -29.00
N PRO A 191 -16.04 0.61 -29.15
CA PRO A 191 -16.47 1.21 -30.41
C PRO A 191 -15.35 1.23 -31.47
N ASP A 192 -14.09 1.14 -31.03
CA ASP A 192 -12.90 1.00 -31.88
C ASP A 192 -11.95 -0.02 -31.22
N PRO A 193 -12.11 -1.31 -31.51
CA PRO A 193 -11.28 -2.35 -30.91
C PRO A 193 -9.80 -2.19 -31.27
N GLU A 194 -9.46 -1.65 -32.45
CA GLU A 194 -8.06 -1.47 -32.84
C GLU A 194 -7.37 -0.48 -31.91
N PHE A 195 -7.98 0.70 -31.68
CA PHE A 195 -7.45 1.72 -30.78
C PHE A 195 -7.22 1.16 -29.36
N HIS A 196 -8.26 0.60 -28.74
CA HIS A 196 -8.17 0.14 -27.36
C HIS A 196 -7.20 -1.03 -27.19
N ILE A 197 -7.21 -2.01 -28.10
CA ILE A 197 -6.29 -3.15 -27.98
C ILE A 197 -4.85 -2.67 -28.15
N ARG A 198 -4.54 -1.79 -29.12
CA ARG A 198 -3.18 -1.24 -29.27
C ARG A 198 -2.70 -0.54 -28.00
N ASP A 199 -3.54 0.30 -27.38
CA ASP A 199 -3.19 1.00 -26.14
C ASP A 199 -2.99 0.04 -24.95
N ILE A 200 -3.82 -1.00 -24.84
CA ILE A 200 -3.66 -2.06 -23.83
C ILE A 200 -2.33 -2.82 -24.03
N LEU A 201 -1.98 -3.16 -25.27
CA LEU A 201 -0.72 -3.85 -25.59
C LEU A 201 0.50 -2.98 -25.28
N ASP A 202 0.46 -1.70 -25.63
CA ASP A 202 1.53 -0.76 -25.32
C ASP A 202 1.71 -0.61 -23.80
N SER A 203 0.60 -0.47 -23.05
CA SER A 203 0.62 -0.44 -21.59
C SER A 203 1.18 -1.73 -20.99
N ALA A 204 0.81 -2.90 -21.52
CA ALA A 204 1.30 -4.19 -21.04
C ALA A 204 2.81 -4.34 -21.24
N LYS A 205 3.38 -3.78 -22.31
CA LYS A 205 4.83 -3.77 -22.55
C LYS A 205 5.60 -2.90 -21.56
N LYS A 206 4.96 -1.85 -21.03
CA LYS A 206 5.55 -0.90 -20.06
C LYS A 206 5.30 -1.29 -18.60
N LEU A 207 4.51 -2.35 -18.37
CA LEU A 207 4.12 -2.80 -17.05
C LEU A 207 5.33 -3.12 -16.16
N GLY A 208 5.40 -2.51 -14.98
CA GLY A 208 6.50 -2.67 -14.02
C GLY A 208 7.72 -1.75 -14.25
N ASN A 209 7.77 -1.00 -15.36
CA ASN A 209 8.85 -0.04 -15.61
C ASN A 209 8.61 1.32 -14.94
N PHE A 210 7.42 1.55 -14.35
CA PHE A 210 7.01 2.81 -13.70
C PHE A 210 7.39 4.06 -14.52
N SER A 211 7.24 3.97 -15.85
CA SER A 211 7.48 5.08 -16.77
C SER A 211 6.21 5.90 -16.95
N VAL A 212 6.36 7.22 -16.95
CA VAL A 212 5.25 8.17 -17.09
C VAL A 212 5.43 8.93 -18.40
N ASP A 213 4.73 8.50 -19.45
CA ASP A 213 4.84 9.10 -20.79
C ASP A 213 3.50 9.54 -21.40
N SER A 214 2.38 9.22 -20.76
CA SER A 214 1.04 9.60 -21.20
C SER A 214 0.09 9.74 -20.02
N ASP A 215 -0.85 10.68 -20.10
CA ASP A 215 -1.98 10.87 -19.19
C ASP A 215 -3.04 9.75 -19.27
N LEU A 216 -3.01 8.93 -20.32
CA LEU A 216 -3.89 7.76 -20.44
C LEU A 216 -3.72 6.77 -19.27
N ILE A 217 -2.58 6.79 -18.59
CA ILE A 217 -2.33 5.96 -17.40
C ILE A 217 -3.34 6.22 -16.26
N PHE A 218 -3.97 7.41 -16.23
CA PHE A 218 -4.98 7.75 -15.23
C PHE A 218 -6.39 7.36 -15.64
N ILE A 219 -6.60 7.00 -16.91
CA ILE A 219 -7.93 6.89 -17.50
C ILE A 219 -8.20 5.46 -17.98
N ARG A 220 -7.21 4.83 -18.61
CA ARG A 220 -7.29 3.47 -19.12
C ARG A 220 -7.54 2.49 -17.97
N PRO A 221 -8.55 1.62 -18.07
CA PRO A 221 -8.72 0.51 -17.12
C PRO A 221 -7.42 -0.28 -16.97
N GLY A 222 -6.95 -0.42 -15.73
CA GLY A 222 -5.74 -1.18 -15.44
C GLY A 222 -5.87 -2.65 -15.80
N LEU A 223 -4.73 -3.33 -16.00
CA LEU A 223 -4.74 -4.78 -16.24
C LEU A 223 -5.21 -5.56 -15.00
N ILE A 224 -4.96 -5.03 -13.81
CA ILE A 224 -5.16 -5.72 -12.53
C ILE A 224 -6.35 -5.11 -11.78
N SER A 225 -7.15 -5.98 -11.16
CA SER A 225 -8.12 -5.59 -10.13
C SER A 225 -7.43 -5.42 -8.78
N PHE A 226 -7.27 -4.18 -8.31
CA PHE A 226 -6.72 -3.92 -6.97
C PHE A 226 -7.64 -4.37 -5.84
N GLU A 227 -8.95 -4.46 -6.09
CA GLU A 227 -9.89 -5.10 -5.16
C GLU A 227 -9.56 -6.59 -4.99
N SER A 228 -9.29 -7.30 -6.09
CA SER A 228 -8.87 -8.70 -6.05
C SER A 228 -7.48 -8.89 -5.41
N VAL A 229 -6.58 -7.90 -5.56
CA VAL A 229 -5.30 -7.87 -4.86
C VAL A 229 -5.50 -7.66 -3.37
N ALA A 230 -6.42 -6.77 -2.97
CA ALA A 230 -6.77 -6.53 -1.57
C ALA A 230 -7.28 -7.80 -0.89
N ASP A 231 -8.13 -8.59 -1.56
CA ASP A 231 -8.58 -9.89 -1.05
C ASP A 231 -7.43 -10.85 -0.76
N LYS A 232 -6.48 -10.94 -1.70
CA LYS A 232 -5.33 -11.84 -1.56
C LYS A 232 -4.39 -11.37 -0.46
N LEU A 233 -4.15 -10.06 -0.36
CA LEU A 233 -3.43 -9.46 0.77
C LEU A 233 -4.17 -9.71 2.08
N GLY A 234 -5.49 -9.66 2.08
CA GLY A 234 -6.33 -9.98 3.23
C GLY A 234 -6.11 -11.37 3.77
N ARG A 235 -5.87 -12.37 2.91
CA ARG A 235 -5.50 -13.73 3.33
C ARG A 235 -4.15 -13.77 4.03
N ALA A 236 -3.16 -13.03 3.51
CA ALA A 236 -1.85 -12.92 4.15
C ALA A 236 -1.97 -12.19 5.48
N GLY A 237 -2.58 -11.00 5.51
CA GLY A 237 -2.80 -10.23 6.73
C GLY A 237 -3.57 -11.03 7.79
N SER A 238 -4.58 -11.81 7.40
CA SER A 238 -5.34 -12.67 8.32
C SER A 238 -4.47 -13.78 8.93
N PHE A 239 -3.59 -14.42 8.14
CA PHE A 239 -2.62 -15.37 8.67
C PHE A 239 -1.69 -14.71 9.69
N TYR A 240 -1.15 -13.54 9.37
CA TYR A 240 -0.24 -12.80 10.25
C TYR A 240 -0.93 -12.22 11.48
N ALA A 241 -2.24 -11.94 11.42
CA ALA A 241 -3.05 -11.47 12.53
C ALA A 241 -3.60 -12.57 13.44
N GLY A 242 -3.42 -13.85 13.07
CA GLY A 242 -4.02 -14.97 13.80
C GLY A 242 -5.54 -15.05 13.64
N TYR A 243 -6.09 -14.52 12.54
CA TYR A 243 -7.52 -14.68 12.24
C TYR A 243 -7.78 -16.09 11.73
N GLY A 244 -9.01 -16.59 11.91
CA GLY A 244 -9.37 -17.98 11.60
C GLY A 244 -8.96 -18.42 10.17
N PRO A 245 -8.62 -19.70 9.95
CA PRO A 245 -8.48 -20.79 10.91
C PRO A 245 -7.03 -20.89 11.41
N ALA A 246 -6.59 -19.90 12.21
CA ALA A 246 -5.27 -19.88 12.82
C ALA A 246 -5.05 -21.09 13.75
N ASP A 247 -3.81 -21.60 13.76
CA ASP A 247 -3.33 -22.61 14.70
C ASP A 247 -2.39 -21.91 15.68
N ASP A 248 -2.98 -21.28 16.71
CA ASP A 248 -2.23 -20.45 17.67
C ASP A 248 -1.19 -21.25 18.45
N VAL A 249 -1.49 -22.51 18.78
CA VAL A 249 -0.54 -23.40 19.47
C VAL A 249 0.70 -23.61 18.61
N ARG A 250 0.51 -23.92 17.32
CA ARG A 250 1.61 -24.13 16.38
C ARG A 250 2.36 -22.84 16.06
N MET A 251 1.64 -21.72 15.89
CA MET A 251 2.24 -20.40 15.69
C MET A 251 3.10 -19.99 16.88
N SER A 252 2.60 -20.11 18.11
CA SER A 252 3.38 -19.81 19.31
C SER A 252 4.62 -20.70 19.41
N ALA A 253 4.49 -22.01 19.19
CA ALA A 253 5.62 -22.92 19.22
C ALA A 253 6.70 -22.58 18.18
N TRP A 254 6.29 -22.17 16.97
CA TRP A 254 7.21 -21.70 15.94
C TRP A 254 7.89 -20.38 16.33
N LEU A 255 7.14 -19.43 16.88
CA LEU A 255 7.70 -18.17 17.38
C LEU A 255 8.71 -18.41 18.52
N ASP A 256 8.40 -19.29 19.47
CA ASP A 256 9.29 -19.67 20.57
C ASP A 256 10.59 -20.31 20.06
N ALA A 257 10.49 -21.19 19.06
CA ALA A 257 11.65 -21.87 18.50
C ALA A 257 12.55 -20.96 17.66
N CYS A 258 11.96 -19.98 16.95
CA CYS A 258 12.65 -19.28 15.86
C CYS A 258 12.95 -17.80 16.13
N ALA A 259 12.24 -17.12 17.05
CA ALA A 259 12.36 -15.67 17.19
C ALA A 259 13.72 -15.26 17.76
N GLU A 260 14.09 -15.81 18.91
CA GLU A 260 15.37 -15.48 19.57
C GLU A 260 16.58 -15.97 18.75
N PRO A 261 16.65 -17.24 18.28
CA PRO A 261 17.75 -17.69 17.43
C PRO A 261 17.82 -16.95 16.08
N GLY A 262 16.69 -16.39 15.64
CA GLY A 262 16.58 -15.63 14.41
C GLY A 262 16.92 -14.14 14.55
N ARG A 263 17.14 -13.63 15.77
CA ARG A 263 17.60 -12.26 15.98
C ARG A 263 18.93 -12.04 15.28
N GLY A 264 19.09 -10.90 14.62
CA GLY A 264 20.32 -10.60 13.91
C GLY A 264 20.47 -11.25 12.53
N LYS A 265 19.49 -12.04 12.08
CA LYS A 265 19.52 -12.82 10.83
C LYS A 265 18.42 -12.42 9.86
N THR A 266 18.73 -12.46 8.56
CA THR A 266 17.76 -12.33 7.47
C THR A 266 16.82 -13.54 7.43
N TRP A 267 15.70 -13.42 6.71
CA TRP A 267 14.77 -14.54 6.51
C TRP A 267 15.46 -15.81 6.00
N PHE A 268 16.35 -15.68 5.01
CA PHE A 268 16.98 -16.80 4.34
C PHE A 268 17.92 -17.58 5.27
N GLU A 269 18.50 -16.90 6.25
CA GLU A 269 19.27 -17.52 7.33
C GLU A 269 18.35 -18.14 8.38
N VAL A 270 17.28 -17.43 8.77
CA VAL A 270 16.28 -17.93 9.74
C VAL A 270 15.58 -19.18 9.25
N ALA A 271 15.20 -19.23 7.98
CA ALA A 271 14.49 -20.35 7.37
C ALA A 271 15.25 -21.69 7.48
N ALA A 272 16.58 -21.62 7.61
CA ALA A 272 17.46 -22.78 7.78
C ALA A 272 17.69 -23.17 9.25
N LEU A 273 17.26 -22.36 10.23
CA LEU A 273 17.43 -22.68 11.65
C LEU A 273 16.56 -23.89 12.05
N PRO A 274 17.03 -24.75 12.96
CA PRO A 274 16.24 -25.86 13.47
C PRO A 274 14.96 -25.40 14.20
N ALA A 275 13.86 -26.12 13.99
CA ALA A 275 12.60 -25.95 14.72
C ALA A 275 12.01 -27.34 14.99
N GLY A 276 12.31 -27.92 16.16
CA GLY A 276 12.00 -29.32 16.47
C GLY A 276 12.70 -30.28 15.49
N ASP A 277 11.94 -31.16 14.86
CA ASP A 277 12.42 -32.12 13.85
C ASP A 277 12.49 -31.53 12.42
N SER A 278 12.26 -30.22 12.27
CA SER A 278 12.19 -29.50 10.99
C SER A 278 13.08 -28.24 11.01
N THR A 279 12.91 -27.36 10.03
CA THR A 279 13.46 -26.00 10.06
C THR A 279 12.38 -24.95 10.20
N CYS A 280 12.72 -23.75 10.66
CA CYS A 280 11.78 -22.62 10.75
C CYS A 280 11.07 -22.33 9.41
N GLY A 281 11.79 -22.45 8.28
CA GLY A 281 11.22 -22.21 6.95
C GLY A 281 10.27 -23.33 6.51
N ALA A 282 10.63 -24.59 6.74
CA ALA A 282 9.78 -25.72 6.41
C ALA A 282 8.50 -25.73 7.26
N GLU A 283 8.62 -25.37 8.54
CA GLU A 283 7.49 -25.26 9.45
C GLU A 283 6.53 -24.13 9.05
N LEU A 284 7.05 -22.94 8.75
CA LEU A 284 6.25 -21.83 8.25
C LEU A 284 5.53 -22.22 6.94
N ASN A 285 6.24 -22.82 5.99
CA ASN A 285 5.65 -23.25 4.72
C ASN A 285 4.48 -24.23 4.93
N SER A 286 4.64 -25.16 5.88
CA SER A 286 3.58 -26.11 6.25
C SER A 286 2.38 -25.41 6.89
N MET A 287 2.61 -24.46 7.81
CA MET A 287 1.55 -23.67 8.44
C MET A 287 0.76 -22.86 7.42
N ILE A 288 1.45 -22.16 6.51
CA ILE A 288 0.82 -21.35 5.46
C ILE A 288 -0.04 -22.25 4.55
N GLY A 289 0.47 -23.40 4.12
CA GLY A 289 -0.28 -24.32 3.27
C GLY A 289 -1.57 -24.83 3.91
N ALA A 290 -1.49 -25.23 5.18
CA ALA A 290 -2.66 -25.70 5.95
C ALA A 290 -3.68 -24.58 6.15
N TYR A 291 -3.22 -23.41 6.60
CA TYR A 291 -4.06 -22.23 6.81
C TYR A 291 -4.78 -21.83 5.52
N ARG A 292 -4.06 -21.68 4.41
CA ARG A 292 -4.63 -21.22 3.14
C ARG A 292 -5.68 -22.18 2.60
N THR A 293 -5.42 -23.48 2.69
CA THR A 293 -6.38 -24.52 2.26
C THR A 293 -7.71 -24.38 3.01
N ALA A 294 -7.64 -24.22 4.33
CA ALA A 294 -8.81 -24.07 5.17
C ALA A 294 -9.51 -22.71 5.00
N PHE A 295 -8.73 -21.63 4.87
CA PHE A 295 -9.24 -20.26 4.67
C PHE A 295 -10.02 -20.15 3.36
N ILE A 296 -9.46 -20.62 2.22
CA ILE A 296 -10.12 -20.55 0.91
C ILE A 296 -11.43 -21.34 0.92
N THR A 297 -11.46 -22.50 1.59
CA THR A 297 -12.67 -23.33 1.70
C THR A 297 -13.79 -22.65 2.49
N SER A 298 -13.45 -21.73 3.39
CA SER A 298 -14.39 -21.09 4.32
C SER A 298 -14.40 -19.56 4.20
N GLN A 299 -13.93 -19.02 3.07
CA GLN A 299 -13.64 -17.59 2.93
C GLN A 299 -14.87 -16.69 3.17
N THR A 300 -16.08 -17.19 2.88
CA THR A 300 -17.32 -16.44 3.08
C THR A 300 -17.82 -16.43 4.53
N SER A 301 -17.27 -17.29 5.40
CA SER A 301 -17.67 -17.40 6.81
C SER A 301 -16.57 -16.97 7.79
N ILE A 302 -15.40 -16.59 7.29
CA ILE A 302 -14.26 -16.15 8.09
C ILE A 302 -14.10 -14.64 7.92
N HIS A 303 -13.99 -13.93 9.04
CA HIS A 303 -13.65 -12.52 9.06
C HIS A 303 -12.23 -12.30 8.52
N SER A 304 -12.08 -11.45 7.51
CA SER A 304 -10.78 -11.16 6.90
C SER A 304 -10.19 -9.90 7.50
N ARG A 305 -8.89 -9.92 7.78
CA ARG A 305 -8.13 -8.77 8.30
C ARG A 305 -8.20 -7.55 7.39
N ILE A 306 -8.46 -7.73 6.10
CA ILE A 306 -8.62 -6.61 5.16
C ILE A 306 -9.91 -5.82 5.39
N ASP A 307 -10.90 -6.39 6.07
CA ASP A 307 -12.18 -5.72 6.36
C ASP A 307 -12.14 -4.90 7.66
N ASP A 308 -11.05 -4.98 8.42
CA ASP A 308 -10.81 -4.12 9.59
C ASP A 308 -10.52 -2.68 9.17
N LYS A 309 -10.81 -1.75 10.07
CA LYS A 309 -10.49 -0.33 9.87
C LYS A 309 -8.98 -0.09 9.91
N VAL A 310 -8.53 0.90 9.13
CA VAL A 310 -7.16 1.41 9.21
C VAL A 310 -6.94 2.09 10.56
N GLY A 311 -5.83 1.74 11.23
CA GLY A 311 -5.42 2.40 12.47
C GLY A 311 -6.18 1.94 13.72
N GLU A 312 -6.77 0.74 13.68
CA GLU A 312 -7.57 0.21 14.78
C GLU A 312 -6.72 -0.10 16.01
N VAL A 313 -5.53 -0.70 15.83
CA VAL A 313 -4.64 -1.12 16.94
C VAL A 313 -3.27 -0.45 16.94
N MET A 314 -2.94 0.25 15.86
CA MET A 314 -1.70 1.00 15.68
C MET A 314 -2.02 2.18 14.77
N PRO A 315 -1.97 3.45 15.23
CA PRO A 315 -2.20 4.61 14.39
C PRO A 315 -1.51 4.47 13.02
N ALA A 316 -2.32 4.52 11.97
CA ALA A 316 -1.87 4.29 10.60
C ALA A 316 -2.44 5.39 9.70
N LEU A 317 -1.57 6.07 8.97
CA LEU A 317 -1.91 7.17 8.06
C LEU A 317 -1.53 6.78 6.64
N ILE A 318 -2.53 6.40 5.84
CA ILE A 318 -2.30 5.86 4.51
C ILE A 318 -2.60 6.90 3.46
N SER A 319 -1.58 7.25 2.66
CA SER A 319 -1.68 8.35 1.70
C SER A 319 -2.16 7.89 0.33
N THR A 320 -2.93 8.75 -0.32
CA THR A 320 -3.20 8.72 -1.77
C THR A 320 -3.25 10.15 -2.31
N SER A 321 -3.00 10.32 -3.60
CA SER A 321 -3.24 11.59 -4.29
C SER A 321 -4.72 11.72 -4.59
N VAL A 322 -5.28 12.91 -4.41
CA VAL A 322 -6.71 13.14 -4.59
C VAL A 322 -6.90 14.38 -5.45
N VAL A 323 -7.61 14.23 -6.56
CA VAL A 323 -8.08 15.36 -7.38
C VAL A 323 -9.44 15.78 -6.87
N THR A 324 -9.55 17.08 -6.60
CA THR A 324 -10.75 17.75 -6.08
C THR A 324 -11.23 18.82 -7.07
N GLY A 325 -12.33 19.51 -6.76
CA GLY A 325 -12.74 20.72 -7.49
C GLY A 325 -13.06 20.52 -8.97
N ASP A 326 -12.78 21.54 -9.78
CA ASP A 326 -13.15 21.60 -11.21
C ASP A 326 -12.40 20.55 -12.05
N SER A 327 -11.21 20.12 -11.60
CA SER A 327 -10.42 19.08 -12.25
C SER A 327 -11.12 17.71 -12.30
N ILE A 328 -12.12 17.46 -11.45
CA ILE A 328 -12.95 16.23 -11.51
C ILE A 328 -13.74 16.16 -12.83
N ALA A 329 -14.27 17.29 -13.31
CA ALA A 329 -15.02 17.33 -14.57
C ALA A 329 -14.11 17.05 -15.76
N ALA A 330 -12.88 17.55 -15.74
CA ALA A 330 -11.86 17.26 -16.76
C ALA A 330 -11.50 15.77 -16.79
N PHE A 331 -11.29 15.15 -15.63
CA PHE A 331 -11.06 13.72 -15.52
C PHE A 331 -12.21 12.89 -16.13
N ASN A 332 -13.46 13.19 -15.74
CA ASN A 332 -14.62 12.47 -16.25
C ASN A 332 -14.75 12.62 -17.77
N ALA A 333 -14.57 13.83 -18.30
CA ALA A 333 -14.63 14.09 -19.74
C ALA A 333 -13.54 13.32 -20.51
N SER A 334 -12.30 13.33 -20.04
CA SER A 334 -11.21 12.57 -20.68
C SER A 334 -11.44 11.07 -20.59
N ARG A 335 -12.03 10.57 -19.50
CA ARG A 335 -12.40 9.16 -19.36
C ARG A 335 -13.50 8.72 -20.32
N ASP A 336 -14.55 9.51 -20.43
CA ASP A 336 -15.64 9.19 -21.34
C ASP A 336 -15.17 9.28 -22.80
N ALA A 337 -14.29 10.23 -23.11
CA ALA A 337 -13.68 10.38 -24.42
C ALA A 337 -12.73 9.21 -24.77
N TYR A 338 -11.93 8.72 -23.82
CA TYR A 338 -11.13 7.51 -23.98
C TYR A 338 -12.02 6.30 -24.30
N LYS A 339 -13.08 6.05 -23.51
CA LYS A 339 -14.02 4.94 -23.75
C LYS A 339 -14.70 5.02 -25.13
N ALA A 340 -14.88 6.22 -25.65
CA ALA A 340 -15.43 6.48 -26.98
C ALA A 340 -14.37 6.41 -28.11
N ALA A 341 -13.12 6.04 -27.83
CA ALA A 341 -11.99 6.05 -28.75
C ALA A 341 -11.69 7.43 -29.38
N THR A 342 -11.89 8.49 -28.59
CA THR A 342 -11.64 9.88 -28.99
C THR A 342 -10.85 10.61 -27.89
N PRO A 343 -9.67 10.11 -27.48
CA PRO A 343 -9.00 10.54 -26.26
C PRO A 343 -8.78 12.05 -26.22
N LEU A 344 -9.12 12.67 -25.09
CA LEU A 344 -8.87 14.07 -24.79
C LEU A 344 -7.72 14.18 -23.80
N PRO A 345 -6.82 15.17 -23.94
CA PRO A 345 -5.82 15.44 -22.93
C PRO A 345 -6.44 15.64 -21.55
N LEU A 346 -5.83 15.08 -20.52
CA LEU A 346 -6.24 15.26 -19.14
C LEU A 346 -5.82 16.66 -18.65
N ALA A 347 -6.78 17.56 -18.54
CA ALA A 347 -6.55 18.94 -18.09
C ALA A 347 -6.79 19.09 -16.58
N VAL A 348 -5.90 18.52 -15.76
CA VAL A 348 -5.91 18.70 -14.29
C VAL A 348 -5.06 19.90 -13.89
N ASN A 349 -5.56 20.70 -12.94
CA ASN A 349 -4.77 21.73 -12.27
C ASN A 349 -4.13 21.15 -11.01
N PHE A 350 -2.81 21.29 -10.85
CA PHE A 350 -2.11 20.76 -9.68
C PHE A 350 -2.55 21.40 -8.35
N ASP A 351 -3.16 22.58 -8.35
CA ASP A 351 -3.74 23.17 -7.14
C ASP A 351 -4.91 22.35 -6.57
N ASP A 352 -5.64 21.66 -7.45
CA ASP A 352 -6.74 20.77 -7.12
C ASP A 352 -6.25 19.40 -6.60
N VAL A 353 -4.96 19.09 -6.79
CA VAL A 353 -4.32 17.89 -6.24
C VAL A 353 -4.03 18.09 -4.76
N LYS A 354 -4.60 17.21 -3.94
CA LYS A 354 -4.41 17.10 -2.49
C LYS A 354 -3.69 15.81 -2.13
N PHE A 355 -3.06 15.80 -0.96
CA PHE A 355 -2.48 14.60 -0.37
C PHE A 355 -3.48 14.10 0.66
N GLY A 356 -4.27 13.11 0.23
CA GLY A 356 -5.33 12.51 1.01
C GLY A 356 -4.81 11.44 1.96
N TYR A 357 -5.32 11.40 3.18
CA TYR A 357 -4.95 10.40 4.19
C TYR A 357 -6.19 9.68 4.73
N PHE A 358 -6.14 8.35 4.68
CA PHE A 358 -7.03 7.48 5.45
C PHE A 358 -6.39 7.16 6.80
N GLY A 359 -7.22 7.03 7.83
CA GLY A 359 -6.77 6.71 9.19
C GLY A 359 -7.90 6.84 10.20
N ASN A 360 -7.62 6.62 11.48
CA ASN A 360 -8.58 6.85 12.54
C ASN A 360 -8.98 8.34 12.59
N ALA A 361 -10.25 8.63 12.88
CA ALA A 361 -10.76 10.00 12.90
C ALA A 361 -10.01 10.92 13.87
N GLY A 362 -9.63 10.43 15.05
CA GLY A 362 -8.89 11.21 16.04
C GLY A 362 -7.46 11.53 15.60
N ASP A 363 -6.79 10.56 14.97
CA ASP A 363 -5.44 10.70 14.43
C ASP A 363 -5.43 11.73 13.29
N LEU A 364 -6.37 11.62 12.34
CA LEU A 364 -6.53 12.56 11.23
C LEU A 364 -6.84 13.98 11.71
N ALA A 365 -7.71 14.12 12.72
CA ALA A 365 -8.01 15.41 13.32
C ALA A 365 -6.79 16.03 14.03
N THR A 366 -5.91 15.20 14.58
CA THR A 366 -4.65 15.65 15.21
C THR A 366 -3.68 16.15 14.15
N VAL A 367 -3.48 15.38 13.07
CA VAL A 367 -2.62 15.80 11.95
C VAL A 367 -3.12 17.09 11.30
N ALA A 368 -4.44 17.21 11.09
CA ALA A 368 -5.06 18.38 10.47
C ALA A 368 -4.82 19.70 11.25
N LYS A 369 -4.58 19.63 12.56
CA LYS A 369 -4.25 20.81 13.38
C LYS A 369 -2.88 21.38 13.03
N ASN A 370 -2.00 20.58 12.42
CA ASN A 370 -0.61 20.95 12.11
C ASN A 370 0.10 21.51 13.36
N GLY A 371 0.11 20.74 14.45
CA GLY A 371 0.63 21.19 15.74
C GLY A 371 2.10 21.60 15.72
N ARG A 372 2.87 21.12 14.72
CA ARG A 372 4.27 21.49 14.47
C ARG A 372 4.42 22.79 13.67
N GLY A 373 3.34 23.29 13.06
CA GLY A 373 3.33 24.54 12.31
C GLY A 373 4.06 24.48 10.98
N TYR A 374 4.18 23.32 10.35
CA TYR A 374 4.87 23.18 9.06
C TYR A 374 4.15 23.99 7.97
N THR A 375 4.93 24.68 7.14
CA THR A 375 4.42 25.59 6.09
C THR A 375 4.75 25.12 4.67
N ASP A 376 5.30 23.93 4.52
CA ASP A 376 5.67 23.35 3.23
C ASP A 376 4.41 23.06 2.36
N PRO A 377 4.56 22.93 1.03
CA PRO A 377 3.42 22.70 0.15
C PRO A 377 2.68 21.39 0.42
N LYS A 378 3.38 20.34 0.87
CA LYS A 378 2.79 19.04 1.17
C LYS A 378 1.85 19.15 2.38
N THR A 379 2.29 19.74 3.49
CA THR A 379 1.43 19.94 4.67
C THR A 379 0.21 20.81 4.33
N LYS A 380 0.38 21.85 3.51
CA LYS A 380 -0.73 22.72 3.04
C LYS A 380 -1.75 21.98 2.16
N LYS A 381 -1.35 20.90 1.49
CA LYS A 381 -2.19 20.08 0.63
C LYS A 381 -2.84 18.90 1.36
N PHE A 382 -2.68 18.79 2.69
CA PHE A 382 -3.32 17.74 3.49
C PHE A 382 -4.84 17.71 3.28
N LEU A 383 -5.38 16.52 3.06
CA LEU A 383 -6.81 16.24 3.02
C LEU A 383 -7.11 14.99 3.87
N SER A 384 -8.03 15.11 4.82
CA SER A 384 -8.53 13.94 5.55
C SER A 384 -9.55 13.22 4.68
N LEU A 385 -9.30 11.95 4.37
CA LEU A 385 -10.24 11.06 3.69
C LEU A 385 -11.15 10.29 4.66
N GLY A 386 -10.88 10.40 5.96
CA GLY A 386 -11.66 9.77 7.02
C GLY A 386 -11.26 8.31 7.26
N GLU A 387 -12.12 7.63 8.02
CA GLU A 387 -11.95 6.21 8.32
C GLU A 387 -12.38 5.36 7.12
N ALA A 388 -11.60 4.33 6.83
CA ALA A 388 -11.91 3.33 5.82
C ALA A 388 -11.39 1.96 6.27
N THR A 389 -11.90 0.91 5.66
CA THR A 389 -11.36 -0.44 5.80
C THR A 389 -10.04 -0.56 5.04
N TRP A 390 -9.19 -1.51 5.44
CA TRP A 390 -8.00 -1.83 4.66
C TRP A 390 -8.31 -2.27 3.22
N ARG A 391 -9.48 -2.86 2.97
CA ARG A 391 -9.94 -3.26 1.64
C ARG A 391 -10.10 -2.06 0.73
N GLU A 392 -10.79 -1.04 1.21
CA GLU A 392 -10.97 0.22 0.48
C GLU A 392 -9.60 0.87 0.26
N VAL A 393 -8.80 1.01 1.31
CA VAL A 393 -7.51 1.71 1.22
C VAL A 393 -6.50 1.02 0.30
N ILE A 394 -6.41 -0.32 0.34
CA ILE A 394 -5.55 -1.10 -0.57
C ILE A 394 -6.09 -1.12 -2.01
N SER A 395 -7.38 -0.84 -2.20
CA SER A 395 -7.95 -0.65 -3.53
C SER A 395 -7.61 0.72 -4.13
N TYR A 396 -7.33 1.74 -3.30
CA TYR A 396 -7.07 3.11 -3.76
C TYR A 396 -5.60 3.52 -3.75
N SER A 397 -4.82 3.16 -2.72
CA SER A 397 -3.46 3.69 -2.52
C SER A 397 -2.40 2.94 -3.35
N PRO A 398 -2.31 1.59 -3.30
CA PRO A 398 -1.45 0.82 -4.22
C PRO A 398 -1.84 0.89 -5.69
N ALA A 399 -3.05 1.37 -6.01
CA ALA A 399 -3.55 1.57 -7.36
C ALA A 399 -2.78 2.71 -8.05
N GLU A 400 -1.52 2.45 -8.38
CA GLU A 400 -0.66 3.41 -9.05
C GLU A 400 -1.05 3.57 -10.52
N PRO A 401 -0.94 4.81 -11.06
CA PRO A 401 -1.18 5.08 -12.46
C PRO A 401 -0.36 4.14 -13.37
N GLY A 402 -1.04 3.48 -14.30
CA GLY A 402 -0.46 2.48 -15.21
C GLY A 402 -0.69 1.02 -14.78
N LEU A 403 -0.93 0.76 -13.49
CA LEU A 403 -1.46 -0.54 -13.01
C LEU A 403 -2.98 -0.49 -12.83
N SER A 404 -3.50 0.69 -12.47
CA SER A 404 -4.91 1.06 -12.40
C SER A 404 -5.12 2.44 -13.00
N ARG A 405 -6.35 2.73 -13.43
CA ARG A 405 -6.79 4.12 -13.63
C ARG A 405 -6.97 4.81 -12.28
N ALA A 406 -7.16 6.13 -12.31
CA ALA A 406 -7.68 6.88 -11.20
C ALA A 406 -9.11 6.41 -10.85
N LEU A 407 -9.43 6.38 -9.55
CA LEU A 407 -10.63 5.74 -9.00
C LEU A 407 -11.46 6.74 -8.21
N GLU A 408 -12.75 6.74 -8.44
CA GLU A 408 -13.70 7.58 -7.72
C GLU A 408 -13.80 7.16 -6.25
N LEU A 409 -13.75 8.17 -5.37
CA LEU A 409 -14.00 8.03 -3.94
C LEU A 409 -15.48 8.23 -3.64
N PRO A 410 -16.00 7.69 -2.51
CA PRO A 410 -17.39 7.91 -2.10
C PRO A 410 -17.78 9.39 -1.92
N SER A 411 -16.81 10.28 -1.68
CA SER A 411 -17.03 11.73 -1.59
C SER A 411 -17.36 12.40 -2.93
N GLY A 412 -17.09 11.72 -4.05
CA GLY A 412 -17.12 12.29 -5.40
C GLY A 412 -15.77 12.82 -5.89
N ASP A 413 -14.76 12.89 -5.01
CA ASP A 413 -13.37 13.14 -5.40
C ASP A 413 -12.78 11.92 -6.12
N VAL A 414 -11.58 12.08 -6.69
CA VAL A 414 -10.92 11.00 -7.45
C VAL A 414 -9.53 10.73 -6.88
N SER A 415 -9.28 9.48 -6.50
CA SER A 415 -7.97 8.98 -6.10
C SER A 415 -7.09 8.71 -7.33
N PHE A 416 -5.91 9.31 -7.36
CA PHE A 416 -4.90 9.14 -8.40
C PHE A 416 -3.72 8.26 -7.94
N GLY A 417 -3.88 7.55 -6.82
CA GLY A 417 -2.92 6.57 -6.30
C GLY A 417 -1.89 7.14 -5.31
N GLY A 418 -1.17 6.23 -4.66
CA GLY A 418 -0.31 6.45 -3.49
C GLY A 418 1.09 7.01 -3.75
N TRP A 419 1.31 7.72 -4.85
CA TRP A 419 2.61 8.33 -5.19
C TRP A 419 2.83 9.70 -4.52
N SER A 420 1.80 10.31 -3.95
CA SER A 420 1.79 11.72 -3.50
C SER A 420 2.69 12.02 -2.30
N ASP A 421 2.74 11.14 -1.30
CA ASP A 421 3.61 11.32 -0.14
C ASP A 421 4.48 10.09 0.10
N LEU A 422 5.67 10.13 -0.48
CA LEU A 422 6.72 9.12 -0.31
C LEU A 422 7.64 9.43 0.88
N ALA A 423 7.48 10.57 1.56
CA ALA A 423 8.30 10.98 2.69
C ALA A 423 7.43 11.40 3.90
N PRO A 424 6.62 10.50 4.48
CA PRO A 424 5.53 10.88 5.37
C PRO A 424 5.95 11.25 6.80
N THR A 425 7.21 11.62 7.03
CA THR A 425 7.74 12.06 8.33
C THR A 425 6.93 13.20 8.92
N LEU A 426 6.67 14.26 8.14
CA LEU A 426 6.00 15.47 8.64
C LEU A 426 4.57 15.19 9.15
N VAL A 427 3.89 14.21 8.56
CA VAL A 427 2.54 13.82 8.99
C VAL A 427 2.58 13.08 10.32
N LEU A 428 3.60 12.24 10.54
CA LEU A 428 3.82 11.52 11.79
C LEU A 428 4.28 12.46 12.92
N GLU A 429 5.12 13.44 12.61
CA GLU A 429 5.47 14.52 13.54
C GLU A 429 4.23 15.31 13.97
N ASN A 430 3.33 15.62 13.02
CA ASN A 430 2.05 16.27 13.32
C ASN A 430 1.06 15.36 14.08
N LEU A 431 1.15 14.05 13.91
CA LEU A 431 0.40 13.08 14.72
C LEU A 431 0.89 13.07 16.19
N GLY A 432 2.14 13.49 16.43
CA GLY A 432 2.76 13.56 17.74
C GLY A 432 3.63 12.35 18.10
N CYS A 433 4.20 11.69 17.09
CA CYS A 433 5.24 10.68 17.27
C CYS A 433 6.44 11.23 18.05
N GLU A 434 7.00 10.45 18.97
CA GLU A 434 8.18 10.86 19.73
C GLU A 434 9.49 10.56 18.98
N LYS A 435 9.53 9.44 18.25
CA LYS A 435 10.65 9.01 17.43
C LYS A 435 10.17 8.56 16.06
N VAL A 436 10.61 9.22 14.99
CA VAL A 436 10.30 8.82 13.61
C VAL A 436 11.53 8.24 12.94
N VAL A 437 11.44 6.96 12.57
CA VAL A 437 12.39 6.33 11.65
C VAL A 437 11.84 6.41 10.23
N TYR A 438 12.58 7.08 9.35
CA TYR A 438 12.26 7.15 7.93
C TYR A 438 12.95 6.02 7.16
N VAL A 439 12.18 5.04 6.71
CA VAL A 439 12.65 3.94 5.86
C VAL A 439 12.68 4.44 4.42
N THR A 440 13.89 4.70 3.92
CA THR A 440 14.14 5.34 2.62
C THR A 440 15.28 4.63 1.88
N ARG A 441 15.66 5.19 0.73
CA ARG A 441 16.78 4.76 -0.09
C ARG A 441 17.68 5.91 -0.49
N THR A 442 18.88 5.55 -0.90
CA THR A 442 19.81 6.43 -1.58
C THR A 442 19.24 7.01 -2.88
N GLY A 443 19.75 8.19 -3.24
CA GLY A 443 19.47 8.89 -4.49
C GLY A 443 18.29 9.85 -4.40
N GLU A 444 17.86 10.30 -5.58
CA GLU A 444 16.81 11.31 -5.73
C GLU A 444 15.41 10.81 -5.32
N GLU A 445 14.45 11.72 -5.37
CA GLU A 445 13.03 11.36 -5.40
C GLU A 445 12.71 10.35 -6.52
N SER A 446 11.62 9.59 -6.36
CA SER A 446 11.06 8.74 -7.38
C SER A 446 10.72 9.56 -8.63
N GLY A 447 11.44 9.30 -9.73
CA GLY A 447 11.13 9.89 -11.02
C GLY A 447 9.70 9.58 -11.49
N PHE A 448 9.13 8.46 -11.03
CA PHE A 448 7.71 8.16 -11.23
C PHE A 448 6.81 9.16 -10.52
N ALA A 449 6.99 9.39 -9.21
CA ALA A 449 6.16 10.33 -8.46
C ALA A 449 6.25 11.76 -9.02
N VAL A 450 7.46 12.21 -9.35
CA VAL A 450 7.69 13.51 -10.00
C VAL A 450 7.00 13.58 -11.37
N GLY A 451 7.14 12.54 -12.19
CA GLY A 451 6.52 12.47 -13.51
C GLY A 451 4.99 12.47 -13.45
N ILE A 452 4.40 11.75 -12.50
CA ILE A 452 2.96 11.77 -12.27
C ILE A 452 2.49 13.18 -11.87
N ALA A 453 3.17 13.81 -10.91
CA ALA A 453 2.82 15.17 -10.51
C ALA A 453 2.90 16.16 -11.68
N GLN A 454 3.91 16.04 -12.54
CA GLN A 454 4.06 16.85 -13.75
C GLN A 454 2.92 16.62 -14.77
N LEU A 455 2.49 15.37 -14.98
CA LEU A 455 1.31 15.09 -15.81
C LEU A 455 0.03 15.71 -15.24
N LEU A 456 -0.05 15.89 -13.92
CA LEU A 456 -1.16 16.56 -13.25
C LEU A 456 -0.97 18.08 -13.13
N GLY A 457 -0.06 18.65 -13.94
CA GLY A 457 0.13 20.09 -14.07
C GLY A 457 1.10 20.72 -13.07
N MET A 458 1.90 19.93 -12.34
CA MET A 458 2.90 20.48 -11.42
C MET A 458 3.96 21.28 -12.18
N ASP A 459 4.16 22.54 -11.77
CA ASP A 459 5.19 23.40 -12.33
C ASP A 459 6.58 23.19 -11.68
N ALA A 460 7.60 23.81 -12.26
CA ALA A 460 8.98 23.67 -11.77
C ALA A 460 9.17 24.23 -10.36
N ALA A 461 8.49 25.32 -10.01
CA ALA A 461 8.60 25.93 -8.69
C ALA A 461 8.02 25.02 -7.60
N THR A 462 6.87 24.41 -7.88
CA THR A 462 6.22 23.43 -7.00
C THR A 462 7.04 22.15 -6.90
N ASN A 463 7.64 21.70 -8.01
CA ASN A 463 8.58 20.57 -8.00
C ASN A 463 9.76 20.84 -7.05
N THR A 464 10.40 22.01 -7.15
CA THR A 464 11.48 22.40 -6.23
C THR A 464 11.02 22.51 -4.78
N ALA A 465 9.79 22.96 -4.55
CA ALA A 465 9.25 23.08 -3.20
C ALA A 465 8.78 21.73 -2.59
N LEU A 466 8.56 20.70 -3.40
CA LEU A 466 8.15 19.37 -2.93
C LEU A 466 9.32 18.39 -2.84
N TYR A 467 10.15 18.27 -3.88
CA TYR A 467 11.00 17.10 -4.09
C TYR A 467 12.50 17.39 -4.17
N ASP A 468 12.91 18.65 -4.35
CA ASP A 468 14.31 19.01 -4.55
C ASP A 468 15.10 18.90 -3.23
N LEU A 469 16.05 17.97 -3.20
CA LEU A 469 16.91 17.72 -2.05
C LEU A 469 17.97 18.83 -1.85
N ASP A 470 18.33 19.54 -2.92
CA ASP A 470 19.24 20.70 -2.84
C ASP A 470 18.55 21.94 -2.26
N ASN A 471 17.21 21.89 -2.16
CA ASN A 471 16.43 22.90 -1.49
C ASN A 471 16.11 22.45 -0.04
N PRO A 472 16.72 23.06 1.00
CA PRO A 472 16.47 22.68 2.39
C PRO A 472 15.02 22.97 2.82
N ASP A 473 14.32 23.84 2.09
CA ASP A 473 12.93 24.19 2.36
C ASP A 473 11.92 23.27 1.68
N SER A 474 12.37 22.35 0.82
CA SER A 474 11.47 21.40 0.16
C SER A 474 10.82 20.47 1.17
N ALA A 475 9.64 19.94 0.83
CA ALA A 475 8.94 19.00 1.69
C ALA A 475 9.76 17.72 1.93
N PHE A 476 10.52 17.25 0.94
CA PHE A 476 11.39 16.08 1.08
C PHE A 476 12.58 16.37 2.03
N SER A 477 13.32 17.46 1.81
CA SER A 477 14.45 17.83 2.69
C SER A 477 14.00 18.02 4.13
N LYS A 478 12.83 18.66 4.35
CA LYS A 478 12.21 18.79 5.67
C LYS A 478 11.85 17.45 6.29
N SER A 479 11.31 16.52 5.50
CA SER A 479 10.96 15.17 5.99
C SER A 479 12.20 14.38 6.41
N LEU A 480 13.36 14.60 5.79
CA LEU A 480 14.63 14.02 6.23
C LEU A 480 15.15 14.70 7.50
N SER A 481 15.13 16.03 7.55
CA SER A 481 15.65 16.79 8.70
C SER A 481 14.83 16.58 9.97
N GLU A 482 13.51 16.41 9.85
CA GLU A 482 12.62 16.17 10.99
C GLU A 482 12.60 14.70 11.44
N SER A 483 13.14 13.76 10.65
CA SER A 483 13.24 12.37 11.10
C SER A 483 14.33 12.22 12.14
N ASP A 484 14.03 11.57 13.26
CA ASP A 484 15.02 11.25 14.29
C ASP A 484 16.06 10.23 13.79
N ALA A 485 15.67 9.41 12.81
CA ALA A 485 16.60 8.55 12.09
C ALA A 485 16.17 8.25 10.65
N ALA A 486 17.14 8.03 9.77
CA ALA A 486 16.93 7.56 8.41
C ALA A 486 17.54 6.17 8.22
N TRP A 487 16.71 5.18 7.92
CA TRP A 487 17.13 3.82 7.55
C TRP A 487 17.41 3.78 6.05
N CYS A 488 18.69 3.79 5.67
CA CYS A 488 19.16 4.11 4.33
C CYS A 488 19.52 2.87 3.51
N THR A 489 18.54 2.40 2.75
CA THR A 489 18.70 1.25 1.87
C THR A 489 19.31 1.62 0.51
N ASN A 490 19.69 0.60 -0.27
CA ASN A 490 20.12 0.77 -1.66
C ASN A 490 19.28 -0.13 -2.59
N TRP A 491 17.99 -0.27 -2.28
CA TRP A 491 17.12 -1.25 -2.93
C TRP A 491 16.96 -1.01 -4.44
N ASN A 492 17.22 0.20 -4.93
CA ASN A 492 17.16 0.52 -6.37
C ASN A 492 18.24 -0.19 -7.19
N GLU A 493 19.34 -0.58 -6.55
CA GLU A 493 20.42 -1.35 -7.19
C GLU A 493 20.13 -2.86 -7.19
N GLN A 494 18.98 -3.27 -6.64
CA GLN A 494 18.59 -4.67 -6.54
C GLN A 494 17.54 -5.03 -7.58
N SER A 495 17.62 -6.27 -8.10
CA SER A 495 16.56 -6.80 -8.96
C SER A 495 15.34 -7.18 -8.13
N ALA A 496 14.14 -6.84 -8.58
CA ALA A 496 12.87 -7.27 -7.96
C ALA A 496 12.73 -8.81 -7.84
N THR A 497 13.48 -9.58 -8.63
CA THR A 497 13.52 -11.04 -8.57
C THR A 497 14.59 -11.59 -7.61
N ASP A 498 15.53 -10.76 -7.17
CA ASP A 498 16.56 -11.14 -6.20
C ASP A 498 16.08 -10.87 -4.77
N LEU A 499 15.14 -11.71 -4.32
CA LEU A 499 14.60 -11.63 -2.96
C LEU A 499 15.69 -11.72 -1.87
N PRO A 500 16.71 -12.61 -1.97
CA PRO A 500 17.85 -12.61 -1.04
C PRO A 500 18.61 -11.29 -1.01
N GLY A 501 18.96 -10.74 -2.18
CA GLY A 501 19.70 -9.49 -2.32
C GLY A 501 18.96 -8.30 -1.69
N ILE A 502 17.70 -8.09 -2.07
CA ILE A 502 16.85 -7.02 -1.51
C ILE A 502 16.71 -7.14 0.01
N THR A 503 16.44 -8.36 0.49
CA THR A 503 16.26 -8.60 1.93
C THR A 503 17.55 -8.31 2.69
N SER A 504 18.70 -8.75 2.15
CA SER A 504 20.00 -8.54 2.78
C SER A 504 20.41 -7.06 2.82
N ASP A 505 20.26 -6.35 1.70
CA ASP A 505 20.51 -4.91 1.58
C ASP A 505 19.70 -4.14 2.64
N SER A 506 18.39 -4.35 2.66
CA SER A 506 17.51 -3.58 3.51
C SER A 506 17.61 -3.95 5.00
N TYR A 507 17.81 -5.23 5.33
CA TYR A 507 18.01 -5.68 6.71
C TYR A 507 19.34 -5.19 7.31
N SER A 508 20.36 -4.97 6.46
CA SER A 508 21.71 -4.58 6.88
C SER A 508 22.07 -3.15 6.49
N ALA A 509 21.08 -2.34 6.14
CA ALA A 509 21.24 -0.96 5.70
C ALA A 509 21.92 -0.10 6.76
N GLU A 510 22.58 0.97 6.34
CA GLU A 510 23.13 1.95 7.29
C GLU A 510 21.99 2.83 7.83
N MET A 511 22.15 3.32 9.05
CA MET A 511 21.19 4.21 9.69
C MET A 511 21.87 5.52 10.03
N GLU A 512 21.32 6.66 9.60
CA GLU A 512 21.74 7.97 10.08
C GLU A 512 20.87 8.39 11.26
N SER A 513 21.46 8.74 12.40
CA SER A 513 20.75 9.34 13.53
C SER A 513 21.72 10.07 14.47
N THR A 514 21.26 11.15 15.07
CA THR A 514 21.95 11.83 16.19
C THR A 514 21.18 11.71 17.51
N ASP A 515 20.03 11.04 17.50
CA ASP A 515 19.19 10.91 18.68
C ASP A 515 19.72 9.81 19.62
N GLU A 516 19.74 10.07 20.92
CA GLU A 516 20.23 9.12 21.92
C GLU A 516 19.41 7.83 21.97
N PHE A 517 18.12 7.89 21.61
CA PHE A 517 17.26 6.70 21.53
C PHE A 517 17.81 5.65 20.54
N PHE A 518 18.40 6.09 19.43
CA PHE A 518 18.95 5.20 18.40
C PHE A 518 20.44 4.93 18.56
N THR A 519 21.18 5.86 19.17
CA THR A 519 22.65 5.82 19.21
C THR A 519 23.23 5.29 20.52
N SER A 520 22.40 5.15 21.57
CA SER A 520 22.86 4.75 22.90
C SER A 520 22.17 3.48 23.41
N GLY A 521 22.78 2.84 24.41
CA GLY A 521 22.26 1.63 25.05
C GLY A 521 22.70 0.32 24.40
N ASP A 522 22.47 -0.79 25.11
CA ASP A 522 22.91 -2.13 24.71
C ASP A 522 22.22 -2.65 23.44
N ASN A 523 21.08 -2.03 23.07
CA ASN A 523 20.31 -2.37 21.89
C ASN A 523 20.55 -1.45 20.69
N ALA A 524 21.46 -0.47 20.78
CA ALA A 524 21.78 0.43 19.67
C ALA A 524 22.16 -0.37 18.40
N TYR A 525 21.65 0.06 17.25
CA TYR A 525 21.93 -0.64 16.00
C TYR A 525 23.41 -0.49 15.61
N PRO A 526 24.16 -1.57 15.33
CA PRO A 526 25.60 -1.49 15.12
C PRO A 526 26.07 -0.65 13.91
N LYS A 527 25.18 -0.38 12.94
CA LYS A 527 25.48 0.45 11.78
C LYS A 527 24.79 1.82 11.82
N VAL A 528 24.45 2.29 13.02
CA VAL A 528 24.03 3.68 13.22
C VAL A 528 25.26 4.60 13.17
N SER A 529 25.15 5.70 12.45
CA SER A 529 26.15 6.77 12.39
C SER A 529 25.48 8.13 12.54
N SER A 530 26.20 9.08 13.14
CA SER A 530 25.77 10.48 13.19
C SER A 530 25.71 11.15 11.82
N SER A 531 26.37 10.57 10.81
CA SER A 531 26.22 10.93 9.40
C SER A 531 26.69 9.79 8.51
N ILE A 532 25.92 9.52 7.45
CA ILE A 532 26.31 8.59 6.38
C ILE A 532 26.61 9.34 5.06
N ALA A 533 26.29 10.64 4.99
CA ALA A 533 26.53 11.51 3.83
C ALA A 533 25.99 10.93 2.50
N LYS A 534 24.79 10.32 2.55
CA LYS A 534 24.14 9.73 1.38
C LYS A 534 22.91 10.54 1.00
N ARG A 535 22.89 11.04 -0.23
CA ARG A 535 21.73 11.75 -0.79
C ARG A 535 20.47 10.90 -0.69
N GLY A 536 19.36 11.51 -0.28
CA GLY A 536 18.07 10.84 -0.05
C GLY A 536 17.92 10.19 1.33
N CYS A 537 18.98 10.18 2.14
CA CYS A 537 19.01 9.62 3.49
C CYS A 537 19.62 10.56 4.53
N SER A 538 20.52 11.45 4.13
CA SER A 538 21.13 12.46 4.98
C SER A 538 20.48 13.81 4.71
N PRO A 539 20.10 14.60 5.74
CA PRO A 539 19.78 16.00 5.55
C PRO A 539 21.00 16.73 4.98
N GLU A 540 20.80 17.62 4.00
CA GLU A 540 21.87 18.51 3.56
C GLU A 540 22.17 19.50 4.70
N ARG A 541 23.43 19.55 5.15
CA ARG A 541 23.89 20.37 6.28
C ARG A 541 24.64 21.61 5.81
#